data_AF-A0A7C1QG88-F1
#
_entry.id   AF-A0A7C1QG88-F1
#
_cell.length_a   1.000
_cell.length_b   1.000
_cell.length_c   1.000
_cell.angle_alpha   90.00
_cell.angle_beta   90.00
_cell.angle_gamma   90.00
#
_symmetry.space_group_name_H-M   'P 1'
#
loop_
_entity.id
_entity.type
_entity.pdbx_description
1 polymer ?
#
loop_
_entity_poly.entity_id
_entity_poly.type
_entity_poly.pdbx_seq_one_letter_code
_entity_poly.pdbx_strand_id
1 'polypeptide(L)'
;MKYIIIAIVLISVGLIIYGFSLDVTQESLSHKYIGSGTLVLFLVAMPLFLIKESKGKKFNDYMLTDENVRKMQGKEPKNTDNQDSPKN
;
A
#
# COMPACT_ATOMS: atom_id res chain seq x y z
N MET A 1 -14.54 1.98 7.64
CA MET A 1 -13.49 1.26 6.88
C MET A 1 -12.62 0.32 7.71
N LYS A 2 -12.11 0.72 8.89
CA LYS A 2 -11.21 -0.14 9.71
C LYS A 2 -11.75 -1.56 9.93
N TYR A 3 -13.00 -1.69 10.37
CA TYR A 3 -13.63 -2.99 10.63
C TYR A 3 -13.88 -3.83 9.37
N ILE A 4 -14.14 -3.19 8.23
CA ILE A 4 -14.37 -3.87 6.95
C ILE A 4 -13.07 -4.52 6.47
N ILE A 5 -11.96 -3.78 6.53
CA ILE A 5 -10.64 -4.31 6.14
C ILE A 5 -10.24 -5.47 7.04
N ILE A 6 -10.46 -5.34 8.36
CA ILE A 6 -10.19 -6.41 9.32
C ILE A 6 -11.06 -7.64 9.01
N ALA A 7 -12.36 -7.46 8.71
CA ALA A 7 -13.24 -8.57 8.35
C ALA A 7 -12.76 -9.30 7.08
N ILE A 8 -12.36 -8.56 6.04
CA ILE A 8 -11.82 -9.14 4.80
C ILE A 8 -10.55 -9.95 5.08
N VAL A 9 -9.62 -9.40 5.88
CA VAL A 9 -8.38 -10.10 6.25
C VAL A 9 -8.70 -11.38 7.03
N LEU A 10 -9.62 -11.33 8.00
CA LEU A 10 -10.02 -12.50 8.78
C LEU A 10 -10.67 -13.58 7.91
N ILE A 11 -11.51 -13.19 6.94
CA ILE A 11 -12.11 -14.12 5.98
C ILE A 11 -11.02 -14.75 5.09
N SER A 12 -10.09 -13.95 4.55
CA SER A 12 -8.96 -14.44 3.75
C SER A 12 -8.11 -15.45 4.52
N VAL A 13 -7.73 -15.12 5.75
CA VAL A 13 -6.95 -16.01 6.62
C VAL A 13 -7.75 -17.27 6.95
N GLY A 14 -9.05 -17.14 7.23
CA GLY A 14 -9.96 -18.26 7.44
C GLY A 14 -10.03 -19.21 6.24
N LEU A 15 -10.11 -18.68 5.01
CA LEU A 15 -10.11 -19.48 3.78
C LEU A 15 -8.79 -20.24 3.58
N ILE A 16 -7.66 -19.60 3.91
CA ILE A 16 -6.34 -20.24 3.82
C ILE A 16 -6.24 -21.38 4.84
N ILE A 17 -6.57 -21.12 6.11
CA ILE A 17 -6.56 -22.14 7.17
C ILE A 17 -7.52 -23.29 6.82
N TYR A 18 -8.72 -22.96 6.35
CA TYR A 18 -9.69 -23.95 5.91
C TYR A 18 -9.12 -24.81 4.76
N GLY A 19 -8.55 -24.17 3.74
CA GLY A 19 -7.90 -24.86 2.62
C GLY A 19 -6.79 -25.82 3.06
N PHE A 20 -5.97 -25.45 4.05
CA PHE A 20 -4.97 -26.36 4.64
C PHE A 20 -5.55 -27.48 5.51
N SER A 21 -6.78 -27.32 6.00
CA SER A 21 -7.47 -28.33 6.82
C SER A 21 -8.21 -29.38 5.98
N LEU A 22 -8.29 -29.20 4.64
CA LEU A 22 -8.92 -30.17 3.74
C LEU A 22 -8.01 -31.37 3.49
N ASP A 23 -8.60 -32.57 3.46
CA ASP A 23 -7.92 -33.82 3.16
C ASP A 23 -7.39 -33.89 1.71
N VAL A 24 -6.41 -34.76 1.51
CA VAL A 24 -5.77 -35.06 0.21
C VAL A 24 -6.74 -35.49 -0.89
N THR A 25 -7.90 -36.01 -0.53
CA THR A 25 -8.96 -36.38 -1.48
C THR A 25 -9.60 -35.17 -2.16
N GLN A 26 -9.47 -33.98 -1.56
CA GLN A 26 -10.06 -32.72 -2.01
C GLN A 26 -8.98 -31.67 -2.36
N GLU A 27 -7.83 -32.12 -2.87
CA GLU A 27 -6.67 -31.28 -3.22
C GLU A 27 -7.04 -30.10 -4.14
N SER A 28 -7.89 -30.34 -5.14
CA SER A 28 -8.36 -29.27 -6.06
C SER A 28 -9.14 -28.17 -5.33
N LEU A 29 -9.97 -28.53 -4.35
CA LEU A 29 -10.71 -27.57 -3.54
C LEU A 29 -9.77 -26.86 -2.56
N SER A 30 -8.85 -27.58 -1.92
CA SER A 30 -7.82 -27.02 -1.04
C SER A 30 -7.07 -25.88 -1.72
N HIS A 31 -6.50 -26.14 -2.90
CA HIS A 31 -5.77 -25.11 -3.66
C HIS A 31 -6.66 -23.94 -4.08
N LYS A 32 -7.94 -24.19 -4.39
CA LYS A 32 -8.88 -23.12 -4.73
C LYS A 32 -9.16 -22.20 -3.54
N TYR A 33 -9.29 -22.74 -2.33
CA TYR A 33 -9.48 -21.96 -1.11
C TYR A 33 -8.22 -21.19 -0.70
N ILE A 34 -7.05 -21.82 -0.75
CA ILE A 34 -5.77 -21.16 -0.46
C ILE A 34 -5.50 -20.05 -1.49
N GLY A 35 -5.67 -20.35 -2.78
CA GLY A 35 -5.46 -19.40 -3.87
C GLY A 35 -6.43 -18.22 -3.80
N SER A 36 -7.72 -18.46 -3.59
CA SER A 36 -8.71 -17.38 -3.46
C SER A 36 -8.50 -16.55 -2.19
N GLY A 37 -8.19 -17.17 -1.05
CA GLY A 37 -7.88 -16.46 0.19
C GLY A 37 -6.67 -15.54 0.04
N THR A 38 -5.61 -16.04 -0.61
CA THR A 38 -4.40 -15.29 -0.94
C THR A 38 -4.69 -14.15 -1.92
N LEU A 39 -5.45 -14.42 -2.98
CA LEU A 39 -5.82 -13.43 -3.99
C LEU A 39 -6.60 -12.26 -3.36
N VAL A 40 -7.59 -12.55 -2.52
CA VAL A 40 -8.37 -11.54 -1.81
C VAL A 40 -7.49 -10.73 -0.84
N LEU A 41 -6.54 -11.39 -0.17
CA LEU A 41 -5.64 -10.71 0.76
C LEU A 41 -4.77 -9.67 0.04
N PHE A 42 -4.17 -10.04 -1.09
CA PHE A 42 -3.23 -9.18 -1.82
C PHE A 42 -3.90 -8.19 -2.78
N LEU A 43 -4.96 -8.58 -3.48
CA LEU A 43 -5.60 -7.71 -4.47
C LEU A 43 -6.72 -6.85 -3.89
N VAL A 44 -7.28 -7.22 -2.73
CA VAL A 44 -8.39 -6.47 -2.13
C VAL A 44 -7.98 -5.87 -0.78
N ALA A 45 -7.51 -6.69 0.16
CA ALA A 45 -7.21 -6.18 1.51
C ALA A 45 -6.04 -5.18 1.51
N MET A 46 -4.97 -5.46 0.77
CA MET A 46 -3.80 -4.57 0.66
C MET A 46 -4.14 -3.19 0.04
N PRO A 47 -4.77 -3.09 -1.15
CA PRO A 47 -5.14 -1.78 -1.70
C PRO A 47 -6.10 -1.00 -0.80
N LEU A 48 -7.09 -1.67 -0.20
CA LEU A 48 -8.02 -1.03 0.74
C LEU A 48 -7.30 -0.51 1.98
N PHE A 49 -6.34 -1.28 2.50
CA PHE A 49 -5.51 -0.85 3.63
C PHE A 49 -4.70 0.39 3.29
N LEU A 50 -4.01 0.39 2.14
CA LEU A 50 -3.21 1.52 1.69
C LEU A 50 -4.05 2.78 1.49
N ILE A 51 -5.21 2.69 0.85
CA ILE A 51 -6.12 3.83 0.66
C ILE A 51 -6.59 4.39 2.00
N LYS A 52 -6.91 3.52 2.97
CA LYS A 52 -7.34 3.95 4.30
C LYS A 52 -6.22 4.70 5.03
N GLU A 53 -4.99 4.19 4.96
CA GLU A 53 -3.84 4.72 5.70
C GLU A 53 -3.18 5.94 5.01
N SER A 54 -3.31 6.03 3.69
CA SER A 54 -2.85 7.20 2.92
C SER A 54 -3.82 8.38 3.01
N LYS A 55 -5.04 8.17 3.52
CA LYS A 55 -6.07 9.21 3.62
C LYS A 55 -5.65 10.31 4.60
N GLY A 56 -5.07 11.38 4.05
CA GLY A 56 -4.58 12.54 4.81
C GLY A 56 -3.08 12.81 4.64
N LYS A 57 -2.32 11.92 3.99
CA LYS A 57 -0.92 12.13 3.67
C LYS A 57 -0.79 12.66 2.24
N LYS A 58 -0.30 13.89 2.08
CA LYS A 58 0.05 14.42 0.76
C LYS A 58 1.31 13.71 0.28
N PHE A 59 1.23 12.97 -0.83
CA PHE A 59 2.38 12.27 -1.42
C PHE A 59 3.58 13.22 -1.64
N ASN A 60 3.29 14.44 -2.09
CA ASN A 60 4.29 15.48 -2.36
C ASN A 60 5.11 15.87 -1.13
N ASP A 61 4.55 15.83 0.09
CA ASP A 61 5.28 16.22 1.31
C ASP A 61 6.35 15.18 1.71
N TYR A 62 6.28 13.97 1.14
CA TYR A 62 7.23 12.88 1.40
C TYR A 62 8.18 12.64 0.23
N MET A 63 8.00 13.32 -0.90
CA MET A 63 8.88 13.17 -2.04
C MET A 63 10.18 13.93 -1.78
N LEU A 64 11.32 13.32 -2.11
CA LEU A 64 12.65 13.93 -2.01
C LEU A 64 12.86 14.92 -3.16
N THR A 65 11.98 15.91 -3.26
CA THR A 65 12.16 17.07 -4.13
C THR A 65 13.22 17.98 -3.54
N ASP A 66 13.95 18.73 -4.38
CA ASP A 66 15.03 19.63 -3.93
C ASP A 66 14.54 20.62 -2.86
N GLU A 67 13.31 21.10 -2.99
CA GLU A 67 12.63 21.95 -1.99
C GLU A 67 12.44 21.25 -0.64
N ASN A 68 11.96 20.01 -0.62
CA ASN A 68 11.74 19.24 0.61
C ASN A 68 13.06 18.82 1.26
N VAL A 69 14.05 18.41 0.45
CA VAL A 69 15.39 18.06 0.95
C VAL A 69 16.07 19.28 1.57
N ARG A 70 15.97 20.46 0.94
CA ARG A 70 16.50 21.71 1.52
C ARG A 70 15.79 22.09 2.82
N LYS A 71 14.47 21.95 2.87
CA LYS A 71 13.68 22.14 4.09
C LYS A 71 14.14 21.20 5.22
N MET A 72 14.44 19.93 4.92
CA MET A 72 15.00 18.97 5.89
C MET A 72 16.42 19.34 6.33
N GLN A 73 17.22 19.97 5.46
CA GLN A 73 18.56 20.46 5.76
C GLN A 73 18.57 21.82 6.49
N GLY A 74 17.39 22.40 6.79
CA GLY A 74 17.29 23.74 7.38
C GLY A 74 17.73 24.87 6.44
N LYS A 75 17.81 24.61 5.14
CA LYS A 75 18.18 25.59 4.12
C LYS A 75 16.93 26.23 3.54
N GLU A 76 16.99 27.52 3.24
CA GLU A 76 15.92 28.23 2.54
C GLU A 76 15.63 27.57 1.18
N PRO A 77 14.40 27.65 0.63
CA PRO A 77 14.09 27.15 -0.71
C PRO A 77 14.92 27.87 -1.79
N LYS A 78 15.22 27.18 -2.89
CA LYS A 78 15.97 27.80 -4.01
C LYS A 78 15.02 28.75 -4.75
N ASN A 79 15.37 30.04 -4.85
CA ASN A 79 14.72 30.94 -5.81
C ASN A 79 15.24 30.60 -7.21
N THR A 80 14.42 29.90 -8.01
CA THR A 80 14.75 29.51 -9.38
C THR A 80 14.56 30.67 -10.38
N ASP A 81 13.81 31.71 -9.99
CA ASP A 81 13.46 32.88 -10.82
C ASP A 81 14.68 33.65 -11.37
N ASN A 82 15.87 33.45 -10.79
CA ASN A 82 17.10 34.15 -11.17
C ASN A 82 18.08 33.28 -11.98
N GLN A 83 17.72 32.03 -12.34
CA GLN A 83 18.65 31.10 -13.00
C GLN A 83 18.58 31.11 -14.53
N ASP A 84 17.53 31.66 -15.13
CA ASP A 84 17.36 31.71 -16.60
C ASP A 84 17.84 33.02 -17.26
N SER A 85 18.39 33.97 -16.49
CA SER A 85 19.01 35.17 -17.07
C SER A 85 20.49 34.91 -17.32
N PRO A 86 20.94 34.79 -18.60
CA PRO A 86 22.36 34.74 -18.89
C PRO A 86 22.98 36.06 -18.42
N LYS A 87 24.03 35.98 -17.59
CA LYS A 87 24.89 37.15 -17.35
C LYS A 87 25.67 37.40 -18.62
N ASN A 88 25.27 38.45 -19.35
CA ASN A 88 26.01 39.02 -20.48
C ASN A 88 27.39 39.53 -20.03
#